data_AF-A0A086T3S0-F1
#
_entry.id   AF-A0A086T3S0-F1
#
_cell.length_a   1.000
_cell.length_b   1.000
_cell.length_c   1.000
_cell.angle_alpha   90.00
_cell.angle_beta   90.00
_cell.angle_gamma   90.00
#
_symmetry.space_group_name_H-M   'P 1'
#
loop_
_entity.id
_entity.type
_entity.pdbx_description
1 polymer ?
#
loop_
_entity_poly.entity_id
_entity_poly.type
_entity_poly.pdbx_seq_one_letter_code
_entity_poly.pdbx_strand_id
1 'polypeptide(L)'
;MDFEYKHSFEPTDCETFGLCEGLPIRKHKNADVDEHAIYKAQADWAKSFHITDVADADEVSAENQEFLSALRQGGEVVTHMQDGYRFWHALIVFGCAITIPEHETDLCHQLALPAIMSVTLTNDLFSYDKEYDAAKKAGRPESVVNALQVLMDEHKVSLDEAKVLCRQRNKIEVAKCVQVTKETRARSDVSQQLKDYMYHMQFGVSGNAIWSVHCRRYHPDAPFNDRQKALLEQYFPDAASEDARQAPEALKHTRQQNTGEQPSNSKQVNNEHNRQNYGIFNSRSPSVSEVDSGIGDVTDEGSKAGSSTPVHGVAGVGDWQKEALKPAPSLKADKLQVVMEPYHYLNSLPSKGVREKTIDAINFWLKLPPKSTEIIKTLVRMLHSSSLMLDDLEDRSQLRRGKPSTHAVFGEAQTINSATFQYIGAVDEVRKLQNPECLGIFIDEVRQLFIGQSYDLLWTSELSNPPISQYFQMVDGKTGGLFRLLARLMVAESPYAGDIDLNHLCLLFGRYFQIRDDYQNLNDPDYTAQKGFCEDLDEGKCSLPLLIALENAPGGTKMRLKSLLVQRRVNGSLTFEQKQVILDIMRETESLKQVVQVLQSLYDELERELAHLADYFGSENFQLELILEMLKIVA
;
A
#
# COMPACT_ATOMS: atom_id res chain seq x y z
N MET A 1 39.14 4.85 -8.43
CA MET A 1 39.32 4.20 -9.75
C MET A 1 39.21 5.31 -10.77
N ASP A 2 40.30 5.65 -11.44
CA ASP A 2 40.24 6.52 -12.61
C ASP A 2 39.71 5.68 -13.77
N PHE A 3 38.50 6.00 -14.23
CA PHE A 3 37.91 5.35 -15.39
C PHE A 3 38.51 5.96 -16.65
N GLU A 4 39.49 5.29 -17.26
CA GLU A 4 39.87 5.59 -18.64
C GLU A 4 38.88 4.91 -19.59
N TYR A 5 38.03 5.72 -20.22
CA TYR A 5 37.08 5.24 -21.22
C TYR A 5 37.83 4.71 -22.45
N LYS A 6 37.48 3.50 -22.89
CA LYS A 6 38.10 2.81 -24.04
C LYS A 6 37.82 3.48 -25.40
N HIS A 7 36.98 4.52 -25.42
CA HIS A 7 36.63 5.29 -26.62
C HIS A 7 36.85 6.78 -26.36
N SER A 8 37.63 7.42 -27.23
CA SER A 8 37.76 8.89 -27.29
C SER A 8 36.42 9.48 -27.71
N PHE A 9 35.89 10.40 -26.90
CA PHE A 9 34.57 11.01 -27.07
C PHE A 9 34.77 12.48 -27.45
N GLU A 10 34.63 12.83 -28.72
CA GLU A 10 34.84 14.20 -29.18
C GLU A 10 33.59 15.04 -28.87
N PRO A 11 33.72 16.34 -28.50
CA PRO A 11 32.57 17.21 -28.28
C PRO A 11 31.59 17.31 -29.46
N THR A 12 32.07 17.02 -30.69
CA THR A 12 31.31 16.98 -31.94
C THR A 12 30.39 15.76 -32.07
N ASP A 13 30.56 14.75 -31.20
CA ASP A 13 29.73 13.54 -31.15
C ASP A 13 28.42 13.76 -30.37
N CYS A 14 28.23 14.96 -29.81
CA CYS A 14 27.09 15.29 -28.96
C CYS A 14 26.30 16.51 -29.43
N GLU A 15 24.98 16.47 -29.27
CA GLU A 15 24.08 17.62 -29.38
C GLU A 15 23.84 18.21 -27.99
N THR A 16 23.82 19.54 -27.85
CA THR A 16 23.61 20.19 -26.55
C THR A 16 22.13 20.57 -26.38
N PHE A 17 21.51 20.07 -25.31
CA PHE A 17 20.16 20.45 -24.90
C PHE A 17 20.19 21.35 -23.66
N GLY A 18 19.54 22.50 -23.75
CA GLY A 18 19.41 23.46 -22.65
C GLY A 18 18.31 23.03 -21.68
N LEU A 19 18.63 22.11 -20.77
CA LEU A 19 17.70 21.66 -19.72
C LEU A 19 17.70 22.62 -18.53
N CYS A 20 18.75 23.43 -18.38
CA CYS A 20 18.90 24.54 -17.44
C CYS A 20 19.80 25.60 -18.12
N GLU A 21 19.48 26.89 -18.06
CA GLU A 21 20.35 27.93 -18.65
C GLU A 21 21.78 27.84 -18.06
N GLY A 22 22.75 27.45 -18.89
CA GLY A 22 24.15 27.30 -18.50
C GLY A 22 24.61 25.90 -18.05
N LEU A 23 23.75 24.87 -18.05
CA LEU A 23 24.17 23.47 -17.83
C LEU A 23 24.02 22.65 -19.12
N PRO A 24 25.10 22.37 -19.86
CA PRO A 24 25.00 21.61 -21.10
C PRO A 24 24.66 20.15 -20.78
N ILE A 25 23.55 19.66 -21.35
CA ILE A 25 23.31 18.22 -21.44
C ILE A 25 23.72 17.77 -22.82
N ARG A 26 24.72 16.90 -22.86
CA ARG A 26 25.30 16.38 -24.09
C ARG A 26 24.61 15.06 -24.45
N LYS A 27 23.69 15.14 -25.39
CA LYS A 27 23.05 13.99 -26.02
C LYS A 27 24.05 13.36 -26.98
N HIS A 28 24.45 12.10 -26.77
CA HIS A 28 25.31 11.42 -27.72
C HIS A 28 24.52 11.02 -28.97
N LYS A 29 25.15 11.11 -30.15
CA LYS A 29 24.52 10.73 -31.43
C LYS A 29 24.18 9.24 -31.52
N ASN A 30 24.87 8.39 -30.76
CA ASN A 30 24.56 6.98 -30.61
C ASN A 30 23.89 6.72 -29.25
N ALA A 31 22.63 6.29 -29.28
CA ALA A 31 21.82 6.01 -28.08
C ALA A 31 22.27 4.77 -27.30
N ASP A 32 23.06 3.87 -27.91
CA ASP A 32 23.52 2.64 -27.25
C ASP A 32 24.62 2.88 -26.19
N VAL A 33 25.10 4.12 -26.07
CA VAL A 33 26.10 4.54 -25.08
C VAL A 33 25.59 5.64 -24.14
N ASP A 34 24.26 5.77 -24.01
CA ASP A 34 23.59 6.80 -23.18
C ASP A 34 24.03 6.78 -21.70
N GLU A 35 24.45 5.62 -21.17
CA GLU A 35 25.03 5.52 -19.81
C GLU A 35 26.27 6.41 -19.64
N HIS A 36 27.11 6.53 -20.68
CA HIS A 36 28.27 7.44 -20.64
C HIS A 36 27.86 8.92 -20.64
N ALA A 37 26.71 9.26 -21.25
CA ALA A 37 26.18 10.62 -21.23
C ALA A 37 25.73 11.02 -19.81
N ILE A 38 25.20 10.08 -19.01
CA ILE A 38 24.84 10.28 -17.60
C ILE A 38 26.08 10.63 -16.76
N TYR A 39 27.15 9.83 -16.87
CA TYR A 39 28.40 10.06 -16.14
C TYR A 39 29.08 11.37 -16.55
N LYS A 40 29.05 11.71 -17.84
CA LYS A 40 29.65 12.93 -18.37
C LYS A 40 28.86 14.18 -17.96
N ALA A 41 27.52 14.13 -18.03
CA ALA A 41 26.67 15.21 -17.54
C ALA A 41 26.96 15.48 -16.06
N GLN A 42 27.02 14.44 -15.23
CA GLN A 42 27.34 14.60 -13.81
C GLN A 42 28.75 15.16 -13.59
N ALA A 43 29.74 14.71 -14.37
CA ALA A 43 31.12 15.21 -14.30
C ALA A 43 31.25 16.67 -14.75
N ASP A 44 30.50 17.09 -15.76
CA ASP A 44 30.45 18.48 -16.23
C ASP A 44 29.77 19.37 -15.18
N TRP A 45 28.65 18.93 -14.61
CA TRP A 45 27.97 19.64 -13.53
C TRP A 45 28.86 19.80 -12.31
N ALA A 46 29.56 18.74 -11.89
CA ALA A 46 30.52 18.80 -10.79
C ALA A 46 31.69 19.78 -11.02
N LYS A 47 32.02 20.11 -12.28
CA LYS A 47 33.07 21.08 -12.65
C LYS A 47 32.53 22.51 -12.79
N SER A 48 31.28 22.66 -13.22
CA SER A 48 30.68 23.95 -13.58
C SER A 48 30.12 24.74 -12.40
N PHE A 49 29.85 24.11 -11.25
CA PHE A 49 29.35 24.82 -10.07
C PHE A 49 30.48 25.33 -9.17
N HIS A 50 30.48 26.64 -8.92
CA HIS A 50 31.36 27.28 -7.94
C HIS A 50 30.55 27.74 -6.71
N ILE A 51 31.18 27.77 -5.53
CA ILE A 51 30.54 28.10 -4.23
C ILE A 51 29.78 29.45 -4.26
N THR A 52 30.17 30.36 -5.16
CA THR A 52 29.52 31.66 -5.38
C THR A 52 28.13 31.57 -6.02
N ASP A 53 27.84 30.54 -6.82
CA ASP A 53 26.53 30.36 -7.47
C ASP A 53 25.40 29.99 -6.49
N VAL A 54 25.76 29.56 -5.28
CA VAL A 54 24.81 29.20 -4.20
C VAL A 54 24.52 30.41 -3.30
N ALA A 55 25.49 31.32 -3.15
CA ALA A 55 25.33 32.55 -2.39
C ALA A 55 24.38 33.55 -3.07
N ASP A 56 24.43 33.68 -4.40
CA ASP A 56 23.49 34.52 -5.16
C ASP A 56 22.06 33.92 -5.19
N ALA A 57 21.92 32.60 -4.99
CA ALA A 57 20.62 31.92 -4.91
C ALA A 57 19.91 32.11 -3.56
N ASP A 58 20.66 32.42 -2.50
CA ASP A 58 20.13 32.74 -1.17
C ASP A 58 19.66 34.20 -1.05
N GLU A 59 20.05 35.11 -1.96
CA GLU A 59 19.49 36.46 -2.07
C GLU A 59 18.05 36.49 -2.64
N VAL A 60 17.64 35.45 -3.37
CA VAL A 60 16.25 35.27 -3.89
C VAL A 60 15.33 34.70 -2.79
N SER A 61 15.51 35.14 -1.53
CA SER A 61 14.91 34.45 -0.36
C SER A 61 13.40 34.63 -0.21
N ALA A 62 12.81 35.73 -0.70
CA ALA A 62 11.38 36.00 -0.55
C ALA A 62 10.52 35.17 -1.52
N GLU A 63 10.79 35.26 -2.83
CA GLU A 63 10.07 34.50 -3.86
C GLU A 63 10.34 32.99 -3.75
N ASN A 64 11.53 32.57 -3.30
CA ASN A 64 11.85 31.15 -3.08
C ASN A 64 11.11 30.52 -1.90
N GLN A 65 10.86 31.28 -0.82
CA GLN A 65 10.05 30.78 0.30
C GLN A 65 8.57 30.71 -0.09
N GLU A 66 8.10 31.65 -0.89
CA GLU A 66 6.73 31.67 -1.39
C GLU A 66 6.45 30.52 -2.37
N PHE A 67 7.38 30.24 -3.31
CA PHE A 67 7.30 29.08 -4.21
C PHE A 67 7.35 27.73 -3.47
N LEU A 68 8.26 27.57 -2.51
CA LEU A 68 8.33 26.36 -1.68
C LEU A 68 7.11 26.24 -0.76
N SER A 69 6.53 27.35 -0.34
CA SER A 69 5.27 27.39 0.43
C SER A 69 4.09 27.01 -0.47
N ALA A 70 4.00 27.53 -1.69
CA ALA A 70 2.95 27.21 -2.67
C ALA A 70 2.99 25.73 -3.09
N LEU A 71 4.19 25.19 -3.38
CA LEU A 71 4.38 23.75 -3.61
C LEU A 71 4.02 22.91 -2.40
N ARG A 72 4.26 23.39 -1.16
CA ARG A 72 3.87 22.70 0.09
C ARG A 72 2.38 22.81 0.41
N GLN A 73 1.72 23.89 0.01
CA GLN A 73 0.30 24.15 0.24
C GLN A 73 -0.60 23.42 -0.76
N GLY A 74 -0.13 23.20 -2.00
CA GLY A 74 -0.80 22.42 -3.06
C GLY A 74 -0.76 20.91 -2.80
N GLY A 75 -1.38 20.47 -1.69
CA GLY A 75 -1.22 19.17 -1.03
C GLY A 75 -1.14 17.91 -1.90
N GLU A 76 -1.72 17.88 -3.10
CA GLU A 76 -1.59 16.76 -4.05
C GLU A 76 -0.18 16.64 -4.67
N VAL A 77 0.50 17.76 -4.99
CA VAL A 77 1.87 17.77 -5.56
C VAL A 77 2.88 17.17 -4.59
N VAL A 78 2.79 17.55 -3.31
CA VAL A 78 3.65 17.01 -2.22
C VAL A 78 3.37 15.52 -1.99
N THR A 79 2.13 15.09 -2.19
CA THR A 79 1.71 13.70 -2.03
C THR A 79 2.32 12.81 -3.10
N HIS A 80 2.22 13.23 -4.37
CA HIS A 80 2.85 12.53 -5.49
C HIS A 80 4.39 12.58 -5.45
N MET A 81 4.97 13.68 -4.98
CA MET A 81 6.43 13.81 -4.76
C MET A 81 6.93 12.80 -3.71
N GLN A 82 6.16 12.56 -2.65
CA GLN A 82 6.50 11.57 -1.61
C GLN A 82 6.37 10.13 -2.09
N ASP A 83 5.36 9.81 -2.90
CA ASP A 83 5.17 8.44 -3.43
C ASP A 83 6.23 8.09 -4.50
N GLY A 84 6.54 9.04 -5.40
CA GLY A 84 7.62 8.89 -6.38
C GLY A 84 9.00 8.81 -5.72
N TYR A 85 9.24 9.61 -4.67
CA TYR A 85 10.46 9.53 -3.88
C TYR A 85 10.65 8.17 -3.21
N ARG A 86 9.61 7.62 -2.58
CA ARG A 86 9.68 6.31 -1.90
C ARG A 86 10.06 5.19 -2.86
N PHE A 87 9.48 5.20 -4.06
CA PHE A 87 9.85 4.24 -5.11
C PHE A 87 11.30 4.41 -5.57
N TRP A 88 11.75 5.64 -5.82
CA TRP A 88 13.11 5.91 -6.25
C TRP A 88 14.15 5.60 -5.16
N HIS A 89 13.86 5.95 -3.91
CA HIS A 89 14.63 5.58 -2.73
C HIS A 89 14.78 4.06 -2.66
N ALA A 90 13.68 3.31 -2.77
CA ALA A 90 13.67 1.84 -2.76
C ALA A 90 14.56 1.25 -3.88
N LEU A 91 14.51 1.83 -5.09
CA LEU A 91 15.35 1.38 -6.21
C LEU A 91 16.85 1.57 -5.95
N ILE A 92 17.25 2.69 -5.34
CA ILE A 92 18.67 2.96 -5.04
C ILE A 92 19.15 2.05 -3.91
N VAL A 93 18.39 1.94 -2.81
CA VAL A 93 18.80 1.10 -1.68
C VAL A 93 18.84 -0.39 -2.05
N PHE A 94 17.87 -0.85 -2.85
CA PHE A 94 17.88 -2.22 -3.36
C PHE A 94 18.97 -2.45 -4.41
N GLY A 95 19.01 -1.61 -5.45
CA GLY A 95 19.88 -1.80 -6.62
C GLY A 95 21.36 -1.61 -6.32
N CYS A 96 21.70 -0.78 -5.33
CA CYS A 96 23.08 -0.58 -4.88
C CYS A 96 23.42 -1.37 -3.60
N ALA A 97 22.49 -2.20 -3.10
CA ALA A 97 22.63 -2.92 -1.83
C ALA A 97 23.03 -2.01 -0.66
N ILE A 98 22.40 -0.84 -0.58
CA ILE A 98 22.64 0.17 0.46
C ILE A 98 21.65 -0.03 1.60
N THR A 99 22.12 0.07 2.83
CA THR A 99 21.26 0.07 4.03
C THR A 99 21.56 1.31 4.85
N ILE A 100 20.63 2.27 4.86
CA ILE A 100 20.74 3.47 5.68
C ILE A 100 20.44 3.11 7.13
N PRO A 101 21.36 3.38 8.09
CA PRO A 101 21.09 3.18 9.51
C PRO A 101 19.88 4.00 9.96
N GLU A 102 19.07 3.44 10.85
CA GLU A 102 17.81 4.06 11.32
C GLU A 102 18.01 5.47 11.91
N HIS A 103 19.12 5.69 12.63
CA HIS A 103 19.47 7.00 13.19
C HIS A 103 19.89 8.04 12.14
N GLU A 104 20.15 7.62 10.91
CA GLU A 104 20.52 8.49 9.78
C GLU A 104 19.37 8.65 8.77
N THR A 105 18.23 7.98 8.95
CA THR A 105 17.11 8.01 8.00
C THR A 105 16.58 9.42 7.78
N ASP A 106 16.35 10.19 8.85
CA ASP A 106 15.85 11.57 8.74
C ASP A 106 16.88 12.49 8.09
N LEU A 107 18.15 12.31 8.44
CA LEU A 107 19.26 13.05 7.83
C LEU A 107 19.37 12.71 6.34
N CYS A 108 19.25 11.43 5.97
CA CYS A 108 19.25 10.96 4.59
C CYS A 108 18.17 11.65 3.76
N HIS A 109 16.94 11.73 4.29
CA HIS A 109 15.84 12.42 3.63
C HIS A 109 16.11 13.92 3.45
N GLN A 110 16.69 14.58 4.47
CA GLN A 110 17.03 16.00 4.40
C GLN A 110 18.11 16.28 3.35
N LEU A 111 19.17 15.46 3.32
CA LEU A 111 20.26 15.59 2.35
C LEU A 111 19.80 15.26 0.92
N ALA A 112 18.82 14.37 0.76
CA ALA A 112 18.26 13.99 -0.53
C ALA A 112 17.38 15.08 -1.18
N LEU A 113 16.85 16.04 -0.40
CA LEU A 113 15.81 16.97 -0.86
C LEU A 113 16.14 17.72 -2.16
N PRO A 114 17.35 18.28 -2.38
CA PRO A 114 17.69 18.95 -3.63
C PRO A 114 17.63 18.00 -4.85
N ALA A 115 18.04 16.75 -4.67
CA ALA A 115 17.97 15.75 -5.74
C ALA A 115 16.52 15.40 -6.09
N ILE A 116 15.65 15.28 -5.08
CA ILE A 116 14.21 15.04 -5.26
C ILE A 116 13.58 16.21 -6.02
N MET A 117 13.84 17.44 -5.58
CA MET A 117 13.33 18.64 -6.24
C MET A 117 13.78 18.72 -7.70
N SER A 118 15.06 18.44 -7.99
CA SER A 118 15.58 18.47 -9.34
C SER A 118 14.92 17.43 -10.26
N VAL A 119 14.74 16.19 -9.79
CA VAL A 119 14.08 15.12 -10.55
C VAL A 119 12.62 15.46 -10.82
N THR A 120 11.90 16.04 -9.85
CA THR A 120 10.51 16.47 -10.02
C THR A 120 10.39 17.61 -11.03
N LEU A 121 11.17 18.68 -10.88
CA LEU A 121 11.14 19.81 -11.81
C LEU A 121 11.53 19.38 -13.24
N THR A 122 12.50 18.47 -13.35
CA THR A 122 12.86 17.87 -14.64
C THR A 122 11.72 17.05 -15.22
N ASN A 123 11.00 16.28 -14.42
CA ASN A 123 9.83 15.54 -14.90
C ASN A 123 8.77 16.48 -15.45
N ASP A 124 8.38 17.47 -14.65
CA ASP A 124 7.31 18.41 -14.93
C ASP A 124 7.60 19.25 -16.18
N LEU A 125 8.87 19.65 -16.35
CA LEU A 125 9.33 20.39 -17.52
C LEU A 125 9.08 19.63 -18.84
N PHE A 126 9.28 18.31 -18.85
CA PHE A 126 9.12 17.48 -20.04
C PHE A 126 7.74 16.84 -20.17
N SER A 127 7.03 16.66 -19.06
CA SER A 127 5.73 16.00 -19.06
C SER A 127 4.56 16.95 -19.32
N TYR A 128 4.73 18.26 -19.16
CA TYR A 128 3.64 19.24 -19.22
C TYR A 128 2.79 19.12 -20.49
N ASP A 129 3.41 19.13 -21.67
CA ASP A 129 2.64 19.13 -22.94
C ASP A 129 1.77 17.86 -23.04
N LYS A 130 2.30 16.71 -22.59
CA LYS A 130 1.56 15.44 -22.51
C LYS A 130 0.44 15.48 -21.47
N GLU A 131 0.72 15.99 -20.28
CA GLU A 131 -0.23 16.06 -19.15
C GLU A 131 -1.39 17.01 -19.46
N TYR A 132 -1.07 18.16 -20.06
CA TYR A 132 -2.04 19.12 -20.55
C TYR A 132 -2.92 18.53 -21.66
N ASP A 133 -2.34 17.84 -22.64
CA ASP A 133 -3.11 17.15 -23.68
C ASP A 133 -4.02 16.05 -23.12
N ALA A 134 -3.55 15.31 -22.12
CA ALA A 134 -4.35 14.28 -21.44
C ALA A 134 -5.52 14.90 -20.65
N ALA A 135 -5.26 15.97 -19.89
CA ALA A 135 -6.26 16.71 -19.13
C ALA A 135 -7.32 17.35 -20.05
N LYS A 136 -6.88 17.92 -21.17
CA LYS A 136 -7.76 18.47 -22.22
C LYS A 136 -8.64 17.38 -22.85
N LYS A 137 -8.09 16.21 -23.18
CA LYS A 137 -8.87 15.06 -23.71
C LYS A 137 -9.87 14.51 -22.68
N ALA A 138 -9.56 14.61 -21.39
CA ALA A 138 -10.45 14.24 -20.30
C ALA A 138 -11.52 15.31 -19.99
N GLY A 139 -11.52 16.44 -20.72
CA GLY A 139 -12.45 17.54 -20.51
C GLY A 139 -12.22 18.33 -19.22
N ARG A 140 -11.01 18.29 -18.67
CA ARG A 140 -10.61 18.96 -17.41
C ARG A 140 -9.23 19.62 -17.52
N PRO A 141 -9.01 20.56 -18.47
CA PRO A 141 -7.70 21.21 -18.66
C PRO A 141 -7.19 21.95 -17.41
N GLU A 142 -8.07 22.33 -16.49
CA GLU A 142 -7.77 22.98 -15.21
C GLU A 142 -7.18 22.03 -14.14
N SER A 143 -7.11 20.72 -14.41
CA SER A 143 -6.67 19.69 -13.44
C SER A 143 -5.21 19.25 -13.63
N VAL A 144 -4.39 20.03 -14.35
CA VAL A 144 -2.98 19.70 -14.58
C VAL A 144 -2.17 19.97 -13.32
N VAL A 145 -1.78 18.90 -12.63
CA VAL A 145 -0.92 18.94 -11.44
C VAL A 145 0.55 18.90 -11.90
N ASN A 146 1.10 20.07 -12.25
CA ASN A 146 2.46 20.23 -12.79
C ASN A 146 3.08 21.57 -12.38
N ALA A 147 4.38 21.62 -12.06
CA ALA A 147 5.07 22.84 -11.66
C ALA A 147 5.00 23.99 -12.68
N LEU A 148 4.95 23.70 -13.98
CA LEU A 148 4.79 24.75 -15.01
C LEU A 148 3.41 25.42 -14.94
N GLN A 149 2.35 24.65 -14.68
CA GLN A 149 1.00 25.20 -14.49
C GLN A 149 0.98 26.13 -13.27
N VAL A 150 1.60 25.71 -12.16
CA VAL A 150 1.75 26.52 -10.94
C VAL A 150 2.51 27.81 -11.24
N LEU A 151 3.64 27.75 -11.96
CA LEU A 151 4.42 28.93 -12.29
C LEU A 151 3.66 29.92 -13.18
N MET A 152 2.90 29.43 -14.16
CA MET A 152 2.04 30.28 -15.00
C MET A 152 0.94 30.96 -14.18
N ASP A 153 0.32 30.22 -13.26
CA ASP A 153 -0.79 30.71 -12.46
C ASP A 153 -0.35 31.70 -11.39
N GLU A 154 0.78 31.45 -10.72
CA GLU A 154 1.29 32.31 -9.64
C GLU A 154 1.96 33.57 -10.19
N HIS A 155 2.85 33.43 -11.17
CA HIS A 155 3.63 34.56 -11.69
C HIS A 155 2.95 35.27 -12.87
N LYS A 156 1.79 34.77 -13.34
CA LYS A 156 1.05 35.31 -14.48
C LYS A 156 1.90 35.42 -15.75
N VAL A 157 2.74 34.42 -15.97
CA VAL A 157 3.67 34.34 -17.11
C VAL A 157 3.18 33.33 -18.16
N SER A 158 3.70 33.45 -19.37
CA SER A 158 3.46 32.47 -20.44
C SER A 158 4.12 31.11 -20.15
N LEU A 159 3.72 30.06 -20.88
CA LEU A 159 4.35 28.74 -20.77
C LEU A 159 5.86 28.78 -21.05
N ASP A 160 6.30 29.57 -22.02
CA ASP A 160 7.71 29.68 -22.37
C ASP A 160 8.51 30.36 -21.25
N GLU A 161 7.95 31.41 -20.64
CA GLU A 161 8.53 32.06 -19.47
C GLU A 161 8.53 31.15 -18.23
N ALA A 162 7.45 30.40 -18.00
CA ALA A 162 7.38 29.39 -16.93
C ALA A 162 8.42 28.27 -17.13
N LYS A 163 8.64 27.83 -18.38
CA LYS A 163 9.72 26.88 -18.73
C LYS A 163 11.08 27.48 -18.39
N VAL A 164 11.32 28.77 -18.65
CA VAL A 164 12.59 29.45 -18.26
C VAL A 164 12.76 29.49 -16.74
N LEU A 165 11.73 29.88 -15.99
CA LEU A 165 11.77 29.92 -14.51
C LEU A 165 12.00 28.54 -13.90
N CYS A 166 11.32 27.51 -14.39
CA CYS A 166 11.51 26.12 -13.96
C CYS A 166 12.94 25.64 -14.21
N ARG A 167 13.52 25.97 -15.39
CA ARG A 167 14.92 25.66 -15.73
C ARG A 167 15.91 26.37 -14.81
N GLN A 168 15.67 27.64 -14.47
CA GLN A 168 16.51 28.40 -13.53
C GLN A 168 16.45 27.81 -12.13
N ARG A 169 15.26 27.43 -11.65
CA ARG A 169 15.13 26.76 -10.35
C ARG A 169 15.81 25.40 -10.32
N ASN A 170 15.62 24.59 -11.36
CA ASN A 170 16.25 23.28 -11.46
C ASN A 170 17.79 23.37 -11.42
N LYS A 171 18.37 24.40 -12.07
CA LYS A 171 19.81 24.68 -11.99
C LYS A 171 20.31 24.82 -10.54
N ILE A 172 19.56 25.56 -9.71
CA ILE A 172 19.87 25.78 -8.30
C ILE A 172 19.81 24.46 -7.53
N GLU A 173 18.80 23.62 -7.79
CA GLU A 173 18.66 22.32 -7.13
C GLU A 173 19.77 21.33 -7.50
N VAL A 174 20.19 21.33 -8.77
CA VAL A 174 21.34 20.53 -9.22
C VAL A 174 22.63 21.01 -8.52
N ALA A 175 22.84 22.33 -8.42
CA ALA A 175 23.99 22.90 -7.70
C ALA A 175 24.04 22.45 -6.24
N LYS A 176 22.89 22.56 -5.55
CA LYS A 176 22.71 22.11 -4.17
C LYS A 176 22.94 20.61 -4.02
N CYS A 177 22.44 19.79 -4.93
CA CYS A 177 22.65 18.35 -4.93
C CYS A 177 24.15 17.98 -5.02
N VAL A 178 24.89 18.62 -5.93
CA VAL A 178 26.34 18.42 -6.09
C VAL A 178 27.09 18.84 -4.82
N GLN A 179 26.74 20.00 -4.25
CA GLN A 179 27.36 20.50 -3.02
C GLN A 179 27.09 19.59 -1.82
N VAL A 180 25.83 19.25 -1.56
CA VAL A 180 25.42 18.38 -0.46
C VAL A 180 26.11 17.01 -0.57
N THR A 181 26.22 16.46 -1.78
CA THR A 181 26.93 15.20 -2.00
C THR A 181 28.41 15.32 -1.65
N LYS A 182 29.08 16.40 -2.05
CA LYS A 182 30.49 16.66 -1.73
C LYS A 182 30.70 16.82 -0.23
N GLU A 183 29.86 17.60 0.44
CA GLU A 183 29.93 17.84 1.89
C GLU A 183 29.67 16.56 2.68
N THR A 184 28.64 15.79 2.29
CA THR A 184 28.30 14.52 2.94
C THR A 184 29.44 13.51 2.82
N ARG A 185 30.13 13.44 1.69
CA ARG A 185 31.31 12.56 1.55
C ARG A 185 32.48 12.97 2.45
N ALA A 186 32.63 14.27 2.74
CA ALA A 186 33.68 14.80 3.60
C ALA A 186 33.38 14.65 5.11
N ARG A 187 32.11 14.40 5.49
CA ARG A 187 31.68 14.21 6.87
C ARG A 187 32.27 12.95 7.50
N SER A 188 32.78 13.04 8.72
CA SER A 188 33.24 11.88 9.51
C SER A 188 32.16 11.29 10.41
N ASP A 189 31.06 12.03 10.61
CA ASP A 189 29.96 11.72 11.52
C ASP A 189 28.80 10.96 10.85
N VAL A 190 28.94 10.57 9.59
CA VAL A 190 27.92 9.82 8.82
C VAL A 190 28.48 8.51 8.28
N SER A 191 27.60 7.51 8.16
CA SER A 191 27.93 6.17 7.69
C SER A 191 28.41 6.17 6.24
N GLN A 192 29.21 5.15 5.90
CA GLN A 192 29.62 4.94 4.51
C GLN A 192 28.42 4.68 3.60
N GLN A 193 27.38 4.02 4.12
CA GLN A 193 26.13 3.72 3.41
C GLN A 193 25.38 5.01 3.02
N LEU A 194 25.30 6.00 3.91
CA LEU A 194 24.71 7.30 3.59
C LEU A 194 25.55 8.08 2.57
N LYS A 195 26.88 8.01 2.65
CA LYS A 195 27.77 8.62 1.65
C LYS A 195 27.58 8.00 0.27
N ASP A 196 27.47 6.69 0.21
CA ASP A 196 27.24 5.95 -1.03
C ASP A 196 25.85 6.28 -1.57
N TYR A 197 24.83 6.36 -0.72
CA TYR A 197 23.49 6.79 -1.13
C TYR A 197 23.49 8.16 -1.79
N MET A 198 24.08 9.18 -1.15
CA MET A 198 24.17 10.52 -1.74
C MET A 198 24.98 10.53 -3.03
N TYR A 199 26.04 9.72 -3.10
CA TYR A 199 26.83 9.54 -4.32
C TYR A 199 26.02 8.91 -5.46
N HIS A 200 25.09 7.99 -5.20
CA HIS A 200 24.22 7.40 -6.21
C HIS A 200 23.04 8.31 -6.58
N MET A 201 22.50 9.07 -5.63
CA MET A 201 21.39 10.02 -5.85
C MET A 201 21.70 11.04 -6.93
N GLN A 202 22.90 11.62 -6.96
CA GLN A 202 23.29 12.61 -7.98
C GLN A 202 23.25 12.02 -9.41
N PHE A 203 23.57 10.73 -9.59
CA PHE A 203 23.48 10.09 -10.91
C PHE A 203 22.04 9.81 -11.33
N GLY A 204 21.11 9.67 -10.38
CA GLY A 204 19.70 9.64 -10.71
C GLY A 204 19.18 11.01 -11.18
N VAL A 205 19.75 12.13 -10.70
CA VAL A 205 19.44 13.47 -11.22
C VAL A 205 19.91 13.61 -12.68
N SER A 206 21.18 13.31 -12.97
CA SER A 206 21.69 13.37 -14.35
C SER A 206 21.04 12.32 -15.26
N GLY A 207 20.76 11.13 -14.73
CA GLY A 207 20.07 10.05 -15.43
C GLY A 207 18.64 10.41 -15.78
N ASN A 208 17.89 11.04 -14.87
CA ASN A 208 16.53 11.51 -15.13
C ASN A 208 16.50 12.58 -16.23
N ALA A 209 17.47 13.49 -16.22
CA ALA A 209 17.60 14.53 -17.23
C ALA A 209 17.90 13.96 -18.63
N ILE A 210 18.86 13.04 -18.72
CA ILE A 210 19.17 12.33 -19.98
C ILE A 210 17.98 11.50 -20.44
N TRP A 211 17.35 10.73 -19.55
CA TRP A 211 16.19 9.91 -19.90
C TRP A 211 15.04 10.77 -20.43
N SER A 212 14.77 11.92 -19.82
CA SER A 212 13.67 12.81 -20.23
C SER A 212 13.88 13.37 -21.64
N VAL A 213 15.12 13.64 -22.04
CA VAL A 213 15.46 14.09 -23.41
C VAL A 213 15.31 12.97 -24.45
N HIS A 214 15.43 11.70 -24.05
CA HIS A 214 15.45 10.55 -24.96
C HIS A 214 14.12 9.79 -24.99
N CYS A 215 13.31 9.89 -23.94
CA CYS A 215 12.17 9.00 -23.77
C CYS A 215 11.03 9.34 -24.73
N ARG A 216 10.56 8.32 -25.47
CA ARG A 216 9.34 8.42 -26.31
C ARG A 216 8.09 8.84 -25.55
N ARG A 217 8.08 8.70 -24.21
CA ARG A 217 7.02 9.22 -23.34
C ARG A 217 6.81 10.73 -23.53
N TYR A 218 7.88 11.49 -23.77
CA TYR A 218 7.86 12.94 -23.99
C TYR A 218 8.10 13.32 -25.45
N HIS A 219 8.71 12.41 -26.22
CA HIS A 219 9.00 12.58 -27.63
C HIS A 219 8.33 11.45 -28.44
N PRO A 220 6.99 11.43 -28.59
CA PRO A 220 6.27 10.32 -29.22
C PRO A 220 6.70 10.04 -30.66
N ASP A 221 7.17 11.07 -31.37
CA ASP A 221 7.65 10.97 -32.75
C ASP A 221 9.10 10.46 -32.87
N ALA A 222 9.81 10.29 -31.75
CA ALA A 222 11.18 9.78 -31.78
C ALA A 222 11.19 8.30 -32.22
N PRO A 223 12.08 7.89 -33.14
CA PRO A 223 12.17 6.51 -33.59
C PRO A 223 12.73 5.60 -32.48
N PHE A 224 12.32 4.32 -32.48
CA PHE A 224 12.97 3.31 -31.63
C PHE A 224 14.43 3.11 -32.07
N ASN A 225 15.35 2.98 -31.12
CA ASN A 225 16.70 2.51 -31.42
C ASN A 225 16.72 1.00 -31.69
N ASP A 226 17.82 0.49 -32.25
CA ASP A 226 17.86 -0.91 -32.72
C ASP A 226 17.75 -1.91 -31.56
N ARG A 227 18.25 -1.57 -30.38
CA ARG A 227 18.05 -2.37 -29.15
C ARG A 227 16.57 -2.41 -28.73
N GLN A 228 15.86 -1.29 -28.79
CA GLN A 228 14.43 -1.21 -28.48
C GLN A 228 13.60 -1.98 -29.51
N LYS A 229 13.94 -1.88 -30.80
CA LYS A 229 13.30 -2.69 -31.85
C LYS A 229 13.50 -4.18 -31.60
N ALA A 230 14.72 -4.60 -31.30
CA ALA A 230 15.03 -6.00 -30.98
C ALA A 230 14.25 -6.51 -29.75
N LEU A 231 14.11 -5.69 -28.70
CA LEU A 231 13.30 -6.04 -27.52
C LEU A 231 11.81 -6.12 -27.84
N LEU A 232 11.29 -5.22 -28.69
CA LEU A 232 9.90 -5.26 -29.14
C LEU A 232 9.63 -6.49 -29.99
N GLU A 233 10.51 -6.83 -30.94
CA GLU A 233 10.42 -8.05 -31.73
C GLU A 233 10.47 -9.31 -30.84
N GLN A 234 11.28 -9.31 -29.79
CA GLN A 234 11.45 -10.44 -28.89
C GLN A 234 10.25 -10.67 -27.94
N TYR A 235 9.73 -9.60 -27.33
CA TYR A 235 8.74 -9.70 -26.25
C TYR A 235 7.32 -9.30 -26.69
N PHE A 236 7.20 -8.58 -27.81
CA PHE A 236 5.94 -8.07 -28.35
C PHE A 236 5.91 -8.21 -29.89
N PRO A 237 6.01 -9.44 -30.44
CA PRO A 237 6.18 -9.66 -31.88
C PRO A 237 5.03 -9.08 -32.72
N ASP A 238 3.81 -9.03 -32.18
CA ASP A 238 2.65 -8.42 -32.84
C ASP A 238 2.76 -6.88 -32.96
N ALA A 239 3.47 -6.24 -32.02
CA ALA A 239 3.73 -4.80 -32.02
C ALA A 239 4.91 -4.40 -32.93
N ALA A 240 5.66 -5.37 -33.46
CA ALA A 240 6.82 -5.16 -34.32
C ALA A 240 6.48 -5.05 -35.82
N SER A 241 5.24 -5.32 -36.23
CA SER A 241 4.79 -5.14 -37.61
C SER A 241 4.65 -3.64 -37.97
N GLU A 242 5.04 -3.25 -39.20
CA GLU A 242 5.11 -1.85 -39.63
C GLU A 242 3.78 -1.07 -39.56
N ASP A 243 2.63 -1.76 -39.38
CA ASP A 243 1.30 -1.16 -39.22
C ASP A 243 1.08 -0.52 -37.83
N ALA A 244 1.93 -0.77 -36.83
CA ALA A 244 1.86 -0.10 -35.54
C ALA A 244 2.34 1.37 -35.56
N ARG A 245 2.71 1.90 -36.73
CA ARG A 245 3.14 3.31 -36.93
C ARG A 245 2.02 4.34 -36.76
N GLN A 246 0.77 3.90 -36.60
CA GLN A 246 -0.35 4.76 -36.24
C GLN A 246 -1.22 4.11 -35.15
N ALA A 247 -0.84 4.22 -33.88
CA ALA A 247 -1.76 3.83 -32.81
C ALA A 247 -1.50 4.53 -31.47
N PRO A 248 -2.31 5.55 -31.13
CA PRO A 248 -2.79 5.76 -29.77
C PRO A 248 -3.95 4.82 -29.40
N GLU A 249 -4.47 4.04 -30.35
CA GLU A 249 -5.74 3.30 -30.19
C GLU A 249 -5.57 1.80 -29.87
N ALA A 250 -4.45 1.17 -30.21
CA ALA A 250 -4.25 -0.27 -29.98
C ALA A 250 -4.14 -0.65 -28.47
N LEU A 251 -3.83 0.30 -27.60
CA LEU A 251 -3.83 0.11 -26.14
C LEU A 251 -5.21 0.35 -25.49
N LYS A 252 -6.25 0.73 -26.26
CA LYS A 252 -7.62 0.90 -25.73
C LYS A 252 -8.42 -0.40 -25.72
N HIS A 253 -8.10 -1.36 -26.60
CA HIS A 253 -8.91 -2.57 -26.76
C HIS A 253 -8.77 -3.60 -25.62
N THR A 254 -7.78 -3.48 -24.74
CA THR A 254 -7.69 -4.34 -23.55
C THR A 254 -8.48 -3.78 -22.35
N ARG A 255 -9.03 -2.56 -22.45
CA ARG A 255 -9.75 -1.89 -21.35
C ARG A 255 -11.25 -1.68 -21.59
N GLN A 256 -11.77 -2.03 -22.76
CA GLN A 256 -13.15 -1.72 -23.19
C GLN A 256 -14.19 -2.85 -23.07
N GLN A 257 -13.92 -3.96 -22.35
CA GLN A 257 -14.94 -4.99 -22.12
C GLN A 257 -15.66 -4.94 -20.77
N ASN A 258 -15.42 -3.94 -19.91
CA ASN A 258 -16.15 -3.84 -18.64
C ASN A 258 -16.50 -2.39 -18.24
N THR A 259 -17.38 -1.76 -19.01
CA THR A 259 -18.18 -0.63 -18.51
C THR A 259 -19.60 -0.78 -19.04
N GLY A 260 -20.44 -1.51 -18.30
CA GLY A 260 -21.89 -1.37 -18.36
C GLY A 260 -22.30 -0.16 -17.53
N GLU A 261 -23.21 0.63 -18.10
CA GLU A 261 -23.65 1.96 -17.69
C GLU A 261 -24.20 2.07 -16.26
N GLN A 262 -23.92 3.20 -15.59
CA GLN A 262 -24.95 3.89 -14.81
C GLN A 262 -24.77 5.42 -14.88
N PRO A 263 -25.89 6.19 -14.81
CA PRO A 263 -25.94 7.58 -15.22
C PRO A 263 -25.62 8.57 -14.11
N SER A 264 -25.16 9.72 -14.60
CA SER A 264 -24.94 11.01 -13.96
C SER A 264 -25.84 11.37 -12.79
N ASN A 265 -25.24 11.83 -11.69
CA ASN A 265 -25.61 13.14 -11.14
C ASN A 265 -24.45 13.79 -10.38
N SER A 266 -24.16 15.00 -10.80
CA SER A 266 -23.20 15.93 -10.23
C SER A 266 -23.66 16.42 -8.86
N LYS A 267 -22.69 16.59 -7.95
CA LYS A 267 -22.62 17.75 -7.05
C LYS A 267 -21.21 17.89 -6.50
N GLN A 268 -20.61 19.02 -6.83
CA GLN A 268 -19.40 19.58 -6.23
C GLN A 268 -19.54 19.62 -4.70
N VAL A 269 -18.43 19.48 -3.97
CA VAL A 269 -17.93 20.50 -3.01
C VAL A 269 -16.71 19.96 -2.22
N ASN A 270 -15.62 20.73 -2.37
CA ASN A 270 -14.53 21.08 -1.46
C ASN A 270 -13.68 20.01 -0.76
N ASN A 271 -12.42 19.98 -1.21
CA ASN A 271 -11.22 19.65 -0.44
C ASN A 271 -11.05 20.59 0.76
N GLU A 272 -10.71 20.04 1.91
CA GLU A 272 -9.81 20.70 2.88
C GLU A 272 -9.02 19.67 3.70
N HIS A 273 -7.74 19.99 3.84
CA HIS A 273 -6.60 19.19 4.27
C HIS A 273 -6.68 18.61 5.70
N ASN A 274 -6.04 17.44 5.92
CA ASN A 274 -4.93 17.36 6.88
C ASN A 274 -4.10 16.08 6.80
N ARG A 275 -2.80 16.26 6.61
CA ARG A 275 -1.70 15.28 6.68
C ARG A 275 -0.84 15.58 7.90
N GLN A 276 -0.44 14.53 8.64
CA GLN A 276 0.70 14.34 9.58
C GLN A 276 0.23 13.53 10.81
N ASN A 277 0.92 12.53 11.37
CA ASN A 277 2.30 12.02 11.28
C ASN A 277 2.32 10.53 11.72
N TYR A 278 3.29 9.73 11.27
CA TYR A 278 3.65 8.44 11.88
C TYR A 278 5.10 8.48 12.37
N GLY A 279 5.29 8.05 13.62
CA GLY A 279 6.55 7.98 14.35
C GLY A 279 7.29 6.65 14.19
N ILE A 280 8.59 6.73 14.44
CA ILE A 280 9.67 5.78 14.21
C ILE A 280 9.72 4.68 15.29
N PHE A 281 10.09 3.46 14.86
CA PHE A 281 10.30 2.26 15.68
C PHE A 281 11.56 2.37 16.56
N ASN A 282 11.58 1.66 17.68
CA ASN A 282 12.80 1.48 18.48
C ASN A 282 12.78 0.04 18.99
N SER A 283 13.75 -0.79 18.59
CA SER A 283 13.88 -2.16 19.07
C SER A 283 15.20 -2.34 19.84
N ARG A 284 15.07 -2.59 21.15
CA ARG A 284 16.10 -3.21 21.97
C ARG A 284 16.03 -4.72 21.76
N SER A 285 17.17 -5.38 21.63
CA SER A 285 17.30 -6.83 21.83
C SER A 285 18.23 -7.14 23.01
N PRO A 286 18.01 -8.24 23.76
CA PRO A 286 18.68 -8.53 25.02
C PRO A 286 19.93 -9.41 24.87
N SER A 287 20.75 -9.36 25.91
CA SER A 287 21.98 -10.12 26.19
C SER A 287 21.78 -11.63 26.30
N VAL A 288 22.74 -12.43 25.81
CA VAL A 288 23.07 -13.77 26.35
C VAL A 288 24.59 -14.01 26.27
N SER A 289 25.08 -14.65 27.33
CA SER A 289 26.43 -14.87 27.86
C SER A 289 27.27 -16.00 27.22
N GLU A 290 28.58 -15.83 27.32
CA GLU A 290 29.69 -16.77 27.59
C GLU A 290 29.56 -18.28 27.25
N VAL A 291 30.51 -18.80 26.46
CA VAL A 291 31.29 -20.03 26.76
C VAL A 291 32.73 -19.88 26.21
N ASP A 292 33.65 -20.51 26.93
CA ASP A 292 35.07 -20.26 27.13
C ASP A 292 36.04 -21.16 26.33
N SER A 293 37.27 -20.66 26.18
CA SER A 293 38.59 -21.33 26.15
C SER A 293 39.00 -22.38 25.09
N GLY A 294 40.22 -22.22 24.58
CA GLY A 294 41.04 -23.33 24.03
C GLY A 294 42.29 -22.93 23.23
N ILE A 295 43.38 -22.61 23.94
CA ILE A 295 44.73 -22.29 23.41
C ILE A 295 45.52 -23.58 23.06
N GLY A 296 46.43 -23.53 22.06
CA GLY A 296 47.48 -24.55 21.87
C GLY A 296 48.47 -24.27 20.72
N ASP A 297 49.67 -23.81 21.08
CA ASP A 297 50.91 -23.54 20.31
C ASP A 297 51.48 -24.72 19.50
N VAL A 298 52.31 -24.44 18.46
CA VAL A 298 53.74 -24.86 18.34
C VAL A 298 54.44 -24.05 17.22
N THR A 299 55.66 -23.59 17.52
CA THR A 299 56.61 -22.75 16.76
C THR A 299 57.65 -23.51 15.92
N ASP A 300 58.43 -22.74 15.13
CA ASP A 300 59.79 -22.98 14.55
C ASP A 300 59.87 -23.68 13.17
N GLU A 301 60.68 -23.29 12.16
CA GLU A 301 61.91 -22.48 12.05
C GLU A 301 61.97 -21.73 10.70
N GLY A 302 62.83 -20.70 10.61
CA GLY A 302 62.96 -19.83 9.44
C GLY A 302 64.06 -20.14 8.41
N SER A 303 64.07 -19.28 7.38
CA SER A 303 65.13 -18.95 6.41
C SER A 303 65.09 -19.63 5.03
N LYS A 304 64.55 -18.91 4.02
CA LYS A 304 65.37 -18.21 3.00
C LYS A 304 64.49 -17.42 2.02
N ALA A 305 64.92 -16.18 1.76
CA ALA A 305 64.28 -15.23 0.87
C ALA A 305 64.55 -15.53 -0.61
N GLY A 306 63.52 -15.31 -1.44
CA GLY A 306 63.65 -15.13 -2.88
C GLY A 306 62.54 -15.75 -3.71
N SER A 307 61.78 -14.89 -4.40
CA SER A 307 60.98 -15.19 -5.60
C SER A 307 59.61 -15.87 -5.41
N SER A 308 58.57 -15.03 -5.48
CA SER A 308 57.20 -15.27 -5.96
C SER A 308 56.57 -16.64 -5.67
N THR A 309 55.70 -16.67 -4.66
CA THR A 309 54.68 -17.72 -4.45
C THR A 309 53.30 -17.07 -4.34
N PRO A 310 52.24 -17.81 -4.68
CA PRO A 310 51.18 -17.32 -5.54
C PRO A 310 50.13 -16.59 -4.71
N VAL A 311 49.56 -15.56 -5.32
CA VAL A 311 48.22 -15.09 -4.97
C VAL A 311 47.33 -16.32 -4.83
N HIS A 312 46.79 -16.55 -3.62
CA HIS A 312 45.66 -17.44 -3.46
C HIS A 312 44.63 -16.98 -4.48
N GLY A 313 44.50 -17.77 -5.54
CA GLY A 313 43.59 -17.53 -6.63
C GLY A 313 42.24 -17.22 -6.01
N VAL A 314 41.69 -16.07 -6.39
CA VAL A 314 40.27 -15.77 -6.22
C VAL A 314 39.55 -17.05 -6.59
N ALA A 315 38.94 -17.71 -5.59
CA ALA A 315 38.07 -18.83 -5.82
C ALA A 315 37.13 -18.38 -6.93
N GLY A 316 37.25 -19.04 -8.09
CA GLY A 316 36.72 -18.54 -9.35
C GLY A 316 35.28 -18.12 -9.17
N VAL A 317 34.89 -17.05 -9.88
CA VAL A 317 33.50 -16.57 -10.00
C VAL A 317 32.57 -17.78 -10.08
N GLY A 318 32.03 -18.15 -8.91
CA GLY A 318 31.71 -19.54 -8.63
C GLY A 318 30.26 -19.80 -8.93
N ASP A 319 29.97 -20.69 -9.88
CA ASP A 319 28.69 -21.36 -10.19
C ASP A 319 27.41 -20.51 -10.39
N TRP A 320 27.18 -19.41 -9.68
CA TRP A 320 25.97 -18.59 -9.76
C TRP A 320 25.79 -17.87 -11.10
N GLN A 321 26.87 -17.53 -11.80
CA GLN A 321 26.76 -17.00 -13.18
C GLN A 321 26.20 -18.05 -14.14
N LYS A 322 26.60 -19.32 -13.98
CA LYS A 322 26.07 -20.42 -14.78
C LYS A 322 24.65 -20.77 -14.37
N GLU A 323 24.29 -20.53 -13.11
CA GLU A 323 22.94 -20.75 -12.58
C GLU A 323 21.97 -19.65 -12.99
N ALA A 324 22.40 -18.38 -13.01
CA ALA A 324 21.60 -17.24 -13.48
C ALA A 324 21.24 -17.33 -14.97
N LEU A 325 22.06 -18.04 -15.77
CA LEU A 325 21.82 -18.26 -17.19
C LEU A 325 20.97 -19.51 -17.47
N LYS A 326 20.67 -20.33 -16.45
CA LYS A 326 19.75 -21.46 -16.60
C LYS A 326 18.33 -20.95 -16.41
N PRO A 327 17.36 -21.39 -17.26
CA PRO A 327 15.96 -21.15 -16.96
C PRO A 327 15.64 -21.77 -15.60
N ALA A 328 15.22 -20.92 -14.66
CA ALA A 328 14.85 -21.37 -13.33
C ALA A 328 13.63 -22.30 -13.44
N PRO A 329 13.62 -23.45 -12.75
CA PRO A 329 12.43 -24.27 -12.69
C PRO A 329 11.29 -23.45 -12.07
N SER A 330 10.05 -23.74 -12.49
CA SER A 330 8.87 -23.16 -11.85
C SER A 330 8.93 -23.39 -10.34
N LEU A 331 8.48 -22.40 -9.56
CA LEU A 331 8.37 -22.54 -8.11
C LEU A 331 7.45 -23.74 -7.84
N LYS A 332 8.03 -24.81 -7.31
CA LYS A 332 7.34 -26.08 -7.03
C LYS A 332 6.44 -25.96 -5.80
N ALA A 333 5.56 -26.95 -5.60
CA ALA A 333 4.58 -26.99 -4.51
C ALA A 333 5.19 -27.01 -3.09
N ASP A 334 6.43 -27.46 -2.93
CA ASP A 334 7.21 -27.37 -1.69
C ASP A 334 7.49 -25.93 -1.26
N LYS A 335 7.50 -24.98 -2.22
CA LYS A 335 7.63 -23.54 -1.95
C LYS A 335 6.30 -22.86 -1.59
N LEU A 336 5.17 -23.58 -1.63
CA LEU A 336 3.90 -23.05 -1.11
C LEU A 336 3.97 -22.82 0.41
N GLN A 337 4.84 -23.53 1.13
CA GLN A 337 4.95 -23.39 2.59
C GLN A 337 5.15 -21.94 3.01
N VAL A 338 6.00 -21.18 2.31
CA VAL A 338 6.29 -19.79 2.66
C VAL A 338 5.06 -18.90 2.54
N VAL A 339 4.29 -19.02 1.46
CA VAL A 339 3.08 -18.21 1.27
C VAL A 339 1.93 -18.69 2.17
N MET A 340 1.93 -19.95 2.59
CA MET A 340 0.89 -20.51 3.44
C MET A 340 1.14 -20.32 4.95
N GLU A 341 2.38 -20.10 5.38
CA GLU A 341 2.74 -20.07 6.79
C GLU A 341 1.95 -19.02 7.62
N PRO A 342 1.74 -17.78 7.15
CA PRO A 342 0.90 -16.82 7.88
C PRO A 342 -0.55 -17.31 8.07
N TYR A 343 -1.12 -17.94 7.04
CA TYR A 343 -2.45 -18.56 7.10
C TYR A 343 -2.48 -19.76 8.05
N HIS A 344 -1.45 -20.61 8.05
CA HIS A 344 -1.34 -21.74 8.96
C HIS A 344 -1.20 -21.31 10.41
N TYR A 345 -0.40 -20.27 10.68
CA TYR A 345 -0.29 -19.68 12.01
C TYR A 345 -1.65 -19.23 12.54
N LEU A 346 -2.40 -18.42 11.77
CA LEU A 346 -3.71 -17.95 12.21
C LEU A 346 -4.67 -19.11 12.50
N ASN A 347 -4.67 -20.14 11.65
CA ASN A 347 -5.52 -21.32 11.82
C ASN A 347 -5.11 -22.24 12.97
N SER A 348 -3.85 -22.15 13.42
CA SER A 348 -3.38 -22.87 14.62
C SER A 348 -3.94 -22.28 15.92
N LEU A 349 -4.41 -21.01 15.89
CA LEU A 349 -4.96 -20.34 17.06
C LEU A 349 -6.35 -20.88 17.41
N PRO A 350 -6.70 -21.01 18.71
CA PRO A 350 -7.96 -21.59 19.15
C PRO A 350 -9.18 -20.80 18.64
N SER A 351 -10.07 -21.45 17.88
CA SER A 351 -11.30 -20.84 17.35
C SER A 351 -12.55 -21.50 17.95
N LYS A 352 -13.64 -20.74 18.09
CA LYS A 352 -14.94 -21.26 18.57
C LYS A 352 -15.73 -22.03 17.50
N GLY A 353 -15.27 -22.04 16.24
CA GLY A 353 -15.87 -22.82 15.13
C GLY A 353 -17.32 -22.47 14.78
N VAL A 354 -17.80 -21.27 15.14
CA VAL A 354 -19.23 -20.90 15.03
C VAL A 354 -19.73 -20.99 13.59
N ARG A 355 -18.94 -20.49 12.62
CA ARG A 355 -19.32 -20.46 11.20
C ARG A 355 -19.51 -21.87 10.61
N GLU A 356 -18.63 -22.81 10.93
CA GLU A 356 -18.72 -24.18 10.44
C GLU A 356 -19.96 -24.88 11.01
N LYS A 357 -20.27 -24.63 12.28
CA LYS A 357 -21.52 -25.09 12.91
C LYS A 357 -22.75 -24.46 12.26
N THR A 358 -22.70 -23.18 11.87
CA THR A 358 -23.78 -22.53 11.12
C THR A 358 -23.99 -23.18 9.75
N ILE A 359 -22.91 -23.56 9.05
CA ILE A 359 -23.02 -24.32 7.79
C ILE A 359 -23.73 -25.64 8.03
N ASP A 360 -23.31 -26.40 9.04
CA ASP A 360 -23.94 -27.69 9.36
C ASP A 360 -25.42 -27.52 9.74
N ALA A 361 -25.73 -26.49 10.51
CA ALA A 361 -27.08 -26.16 10.91
C ALA A 361 -27.97 -25.76 9.73
N ILE A 362 -27.51 -24.90 8.82
CA ILE A 362 -28.27 -24.55 7.61
C ILE A 362 -28.40 -25.77 6.68
N ASN A 363 -27.36 -26.59 6.58
CA ASN A 363 -27.36 -27.80 5.75
C ASN A 363 -28.38 -28.84 6.24
N PHE A 364 -28.75 -28.81 7.52
CA PHE A 364 -29.87 -29.61 8.01
C PHE A 364 -31.16 -29.36 7.22
N TRP A 365 -31.43 -28.11 6.82
CA TRP A 365 -32.58 -27.80 5.96
C TRP A 365 -32.28 -28.01 4.48
N LEU A 366 -31.12 -27.56 4.01
CA LEU A 366 -30.81 -27.52 2.58
C LEU A 366 -30.34 -28.86 1.98
N LYS A 367 -29.86 -29.82 2.79
CA LYS A 367 -29.47 -31.18 2.37
C LYS A 367 -28.52 -31.23 1.15
N LEU A 368 -27.48 -30.40 1.16
CA LEU A 368 -26.48 -30.34 0.10
C LEU A 368 -25.77 -31.70 -0.09
N PRO A 369 -25.24 -31.96 -1.30
CA PRO A 369 -24.29 -33.05 -1.50
C PRO A 369 -23.10 -32.94 -0.53
N PRO A 370 -22.59 -34.06 0.04
CA PRO A 370 -21.46 -34.03 0.97
C PRO A 370 -20.22 -33.35 0.39
N LYS A 371 -19.95 -33.57 -0.91
CA LYS A 371 -18.83 -32.94 -1.62
C LYS A 371 -18.97 -31.40 -1.65
N SER A 372 -20.15 -30.90 -2.02
CA SER A 372 -20.43 -29.45 -2.06
C SER A 372 -20.34 -28.83 -0.67
N THR A 373 -20.84 -29.53 0.35
CA THR A 373 -20.75 -29.11 1.76
C THR A 373 -19.29 -28.89 2.19
N GLU A 374 -18.40 -29.85 1.92
CA GLU A 374 -16.98 -29.74 2.30
C GLU A 374 -16.23 -28.64 1.54
N ILE A 375 -16.55 -28.45 0.26
CA ILE A 375 -16.02 -27.34 -0.55
C ILE A 375 -16.45 -26.00 0.05
N ILE A 376 -17.74 -25.84 0.37
CA ILE A 376 -18.27 -24.61 0.98
C ILE A 376 -17.67 -24.34 2.36
N LYS A 377 -17.48 -25.37 3.20
CA LYS A 377 -16.77 -25.22 4.49
C LYS A 377 -15.34 -24.74 4.30
N THR A 378 -14.63 -25.31 3.32
CA THR A 378 -13.26 -24.92 2.99
C THR A 378 -13.21 -23.47 2.51
N LEU A 379 -14.11 -23.08 1.61
CA LEU A 379 -14.27 -21.71 1.13
C LEU A 379 -14.45 -20.70 2.27
N VAL A 380 -15.42 -20.95 3.16
CA VAL A 380 -15.69 -20.04 4.28
C VAL A 380 -14.50 -19.94 5.21
N ARG A 381 -13.79 -21.05 5.48
CA ARG A 381 -12.58 -21.03 6.31
C ARG A 381 -11.45 -20.22 5.66
N MET A 382 -11.23 -20.40 4.36
CA MET A 382 -10.24 -19.65 3.59
C MET A 382 -10.56 -18.15 3.63
N LEU A 383 -11.76 -17.76 3.23
CA LEU A 383 -12.18 -16.35 3.20
C LEU A 383 -12.15 -15.70 4.58
N HIS A 384 -12.67 -16.38 5.60
CA HIS A 384 -12.69 -15.85 6.95
C HIS A 384 -11.28 -15.63 7.51
N SER A 385 -10.37 -16.58 7.32
CA SER A 385 -9.00 -16.43 7.83
C SER A 385 -8.25 -15.34 7.05
N SER A 386 -8.47 -15.26 5.73
CA SER A 386 -7.89 -14.23 4.89
C SER A 386 -8.37 -12.84 5.28
N SER A 387 -9.68 -12.70 5.52
CA SER A 387 -10.25 -11.43 5.98
C SER A 387 -9.73 -11.05 7.35
N LEU A 388 -9.59 -11.99 8.31
CA LEU A 388 -9.01 -11.70 9.62
C LEU A 388 -7.55 -11.25 9.54
N MET A 389 -6.75 -11.84 8.67
CA MET A 389 -5.36 -11.41 8.47
C MET A 389 -5.25 -9.97 7.95
N LEU A 390 -6.16 -9.59 7.04
CA LEU A 390 -6.22 -8.24 6.51
C LEU A 390 -6.81 -7.27 7.53
N ASP A 391 -7.93 -7.61 8.17
CA ASP A 391 -8.61 -6.82 9.21
C ASP A 391 -7.65 -6.53 10.37
N ASP A 392 -6.95 -7.54 10.92
CA ASP A 392 -5.91 -7.34 11.94
C ASP A 392 -4.83 -6.33 11.52
N LEU A 393 -4.45 -6.32 10.24
CA LEU A 393 -3.42 -5.44 9.71
C LEU A 393 -3.96 -4.02 9.44
N GLU A 394 -5.13 -3.93 8.84
CA GLU A 394 -5.82 -2.69 8.49
C GLU A 394 -6.20 -1.90 9.75
N ASP A 395 -6.63 -2.62 10.79
CA ASP A 395 -7.01 -2.08 12.08
C ASP A 395 -5.81 -1.92 13.03
N ARG A 396 -4.68 -2.59 12.70
CA ARG A 396 -3.43 -2.63 13.48
C ARG A 396 -3.55 -3.31 14.84
N SER A 397 -4.46 -4.27 14.91
CA SER A 397 -4.70 -5.12 16.07
C SER A 397 -3.42 -5.86 16.46
N GLN A 398 -2.97 -5.71 17.70
CA GLN A 398 -1.73 -6.34 18.16
C GLN A 398 -1.94 -7.80 18.56
N LEU A 399 -3.17 -8.14 18.94
CA LEU A 399 -3.52 -9.45 19.48
C LEU A 399 -4.69 -10.07 18.70
N ARG A 400 -4.59 -11.37 18.47
CA ARG A 400 -5.66 -12.21 17.98
C ARG A 400 -5.75 -13.45 18.87
N ARG A 401 -6.90 -13.63 19.54
CA ARG A 401 -7.16 -14.79 20.43
C ARG A 401 -6.10 -14.93 21.55
N GLY A 402 -5.64 -13.79 22.09
CA GLY A 402 -4.64 -13.72 23.15
C GLY A 402 -3.21 -14.05 22.72
N LYS A 403 -2.95 -14.11 21.41
CA LYS A 403 -1.62 -14.31 20.80
C LYS A 403 -1.30 -13.15 19.86
N PRO A 404 -0.02 -12.93 19.50
CA PRO A 404 0.33 -11.90 18.53
C PRO A 404 -0.47 -12.06 17.23
N SER A 405 -0.93 -10.95 16.66
CA SER A 405 -1.58 -10.94 15.34
C SER A 405 -0.62 -11.45 14.26
N THR A 406 -1.15 -11.91 13.13
CA THR A 406 -0.34 -12.52 12.06
C THR A 406 0.72 -11.55 11.52
N HIS A 407 0.37 -10.28 11.34
CA HIS A 407 1.32 -9.27 10.86
C HIS A 407 2.41 -8.93 11.89
N ALA A 408 2.13 -9.07 13.19
CA ALA A 408 3.14 -8.91 14.23
C ALA A 408 4.19 -10.03 14.21
N VAL A 409 3.85 -11.22 13.68
CA VAL A 409 4.77 -12.37 13.55
C VAL A 409 5.54 -12.36 12.23
N PHE A 410 4.84 -12.17 11.10
CA PHE A 410 5.42 -12.33 9.76
C PHE A 410 5.71 -11.01 9.03
N GLY A 411 5.31 -9.88 9.63
CA GLY A 411 5.33 -8.58 8.99
C GLY A 411 4.12 -8.35 8.07
N GLU A 412 3.88 -7.07 7.76
CA GLU A 412 2.73 -6.64 6.95
C GLU A 412 2.76 -7.25 5.54
N ALA A 413 3.91 -7.17 4.87
CA ALA A 413 4.05 -7.59 3.48
C ALA A 413 3.75 -9.08 3.25
N GLN A 414 4.26 -9.96 4.13
CA GLN A 414 4.01 -11.40 4.01
C GLN A 414 2.55 -11.74 4.35
N THR A 415 1.97 -11.04 5.33
CA THR A 415 0.57 -11.22 5.74
C THR A 415 -0.38 -10.84 4.61
N ILE A 416 -0.19 -9.67 3.99
CA ILE A 416 -0.97 -9.23 2.83
C ILE A 416 -0.84 -10.24 1.69
N ASN A 417 0.39 -10.61 1.31
CA ASN A 417 0.63 -11.54 0.22
C ASN A 417 -0.02 -12.91 0.46
N SER A 418 0.07 -13.44 1.68
CA SER A 418 -0.55 -14.70 2.06
C SER A 418 -2.09 -14.63 2.03
N ALA A 419 -2.69 -13.57 2.58
CA ALA A 419 -4.13 -13.38 2.54
C ALA A 419 -4.66 -13.22 1.10
N THR A 420 -4.01 -12.41 0.26
CA THR A 420 -4.37 -12.26 -1.16
C THR A 420 -4.24 -13.58 -1.91
N PHE A 421 -3.20 -14.37 -1.64
CA PHE A 421 -3.02 -15.69 -2.22
C PHE A 421 -4.18 -16.64 -1.86
N GLN A 422 -4.67 -16.60 -0.62
CA GLN A 422 -5.85 -17.38 -0.22
C GLN A 422 -7.14 -16.95 -0.91
N TYR A 423 -7.35 -15.66 -1.18
CA TYR A 423 -8.50 -15.20 -1.97
C TYR A 423 -8.48 -15.80 -3.38
N ILE A 424 -7.30 -15.89 -4.02
CA ILE A 424 -7.15 -16.58 -5.32
C ILE A 424 -7.43 -18.08 -5.18
N GLY A 425 -6.90 -18.72 -4.13
CA GLY A 425 -7.19 -20.12 -3.84
C GLY A 425 -8.68 -20.40 -3.60
N ALA A 426 -9.42 -19.46 -3.01
CA ALA A 426 -10.86 -19.57 -2.82
C ALA A 426 -11.61 -19.52 -4.17
N VAL A 427 -11.11 -18.80 -5.17
CA VAL A 427 -11.66 -18.86 -6.54
C VAL A 427 -11.48 -20.26 -7.13
N ASP A 428 -10.31 -20.88 -6.94
CA ASP A 428 -10.10 -22.25 -7.41
C ASP A 428 -10.98 -23.26 -6.67
N GLU A 429 -11.24 -23.04 -5.39
CA GLU A 429 -12.10 -23.89 -4.57
C GLU A 429 -13.57 -23.79 -5.02
N VAL A 430 -14.11 -22.58 -5.29
CA VAL A 430 -15.51 -22.42 -5.72
C VAL A 430 -15.75 -23.05 -7.10
N ARG A 431 -14.75 -23.04 -7.98
CA ARG A 431 -14.83 -23.70 -9.29
C ARG A 431 -15.02 -25.22 -9.18
N LYS A 432 -14.66 -25.84 -8.05
CA LYS A 432 -14.85 -27.29 -7.83
C LYS A 432 -16.31 -27.69 -7.60
N LEU A 433 -17.20 -26.74 -7.31
CA LEU A 433 -18.65 -26.98 -7.22
C LEU A 433 -19.25 -27.35 -8.58
N GLN A 434 -18.60 -26.97 -9.68
CA GLN A 434 -19.07 -27.23 -11.06
C GLN A 434 -20.45 -26.63 -11.39
N ASN A 435 -20.98 -25.77 -10.52
CA ASN A 435 -22.16 -24.96 -10.76
C ASN A 435 -21.72 -23.54 -11.20
N PRO A 436 -22.07 -23.10 -12.42
CA PRO A 436 -21.63 -21.81 -12.94
C PRO A 436 -22.19 -20.62 -12.15
N GLU A 437 -23.35 -20.77 -11.49
CA GLU A 437 -23.95 -19.70 -10.68
C GLU A 437 -23.11 -19.39 -9.44
N CYS A 438 -22.48 -20.40 -8.85
CA CYS A 438 -21.67 -20.26 -7.64
C CYS A 438 -20.47 -19.31 -7.83
N LEU A 439 -19.84 -19.31 -9.01
CA LEU A 439 -18.74 -18.38 -9.28
C LEU A 439 -19.23 -16.93 -9.35
N GLY A 440 -20.39 -16.69 -9.97
CA GLY A 440 -21.02 -15.36 -10.00
C GLY A 440 -21.38 -14.87 -8.60
N ILE A 441 -22.05 -15.72 -7.81
CA ILE A 441 -22.38 -15.46 -6.39
C ILE A 441 -21.11 -15.11 -5.61
N PHE A 442 -20.05 -15.91 -5.75
CA PHE A 442 -18.77 -15.68 -5.06
C PHE A 442 -18.18 -14.31 -5.40
N ILE A 443 -18.05 -13.99 -6.69
CA ILE A 443 -17.47 -12.73 -7.13
C ILE A 443 -18.28 -11.54 -6.63
N ASP A 444 -19.61 -11.61 -6.72
CA ASP A 444 -20.49 -10.53 -6.31
C ASP A 444 -20.41 -10.28 -4.81
N GLU A 445 -20.46 -11.33 -3.99
CA GLU A 445 -20.44 -11.16 -2.54
C GLU A 445 -19.07 -10.78 -2.02
N VAL A 446 -17.97 -11.35 -2.57
CA VAL A 446 -16.62 -10.90 -2.20
C VAL A 446 -16.42 -9.43 -2.57
N ARG A 447 -16.97 -8.95 -3.70
CA ARG A 447 -16.96 -7.52 -4.03
C ARG A 447 -17.69 -6.70 -2.97
N GLN A 448 -18.86 -7.15 -2.52
CA GLN A 448 -19.61 -6.45 -1.45
C GLN A 448 -18.85 -6.44 -0.12
N LEU A 449 -18.11 -7.51 0.22
CA LEU A 449 -17.23 -7.53 1.39
C LEU A 449 -16.21 -6.38 1.36
N PHE A 450 -15.52 -6.20 0.23
CA PHE A 450 -14.55 -5.11 0.07
C PHE A 450 -15.20 -3.72 0.03
N ILE A 451 -16.41 -3.59 -0.51
CA ILE A 451 -17.17 -2.32 -0.46
C ILE A 451 -17.57 -1.99 0.98
N GLY A 452 -18.03 -2.97 1.76
CA GLY A 452 -18.32 -2.77 3.18
C GLY A 452 -17.07 -2.34 3.96
N GLN A 453 -15.97 -3.08 3.77
CA GLN A 453 -14.69 -2.76 4.41
C GLN A 453 -14.18 -1.36 4.05
N SER A 454 -14.34 -0.92 2.80
CA SER A 454 -13.85 0.39 2.37
C SER A 454 -14.52 1.54 3.12
N TYR A 455 -15.82 1.43 3.44
CA TYR A 455 -16.52 2.44 4.23
C TYR A 455 -16.05 2.44 5.70
N ASP A 456 -15.85 1.27 6.31
CA ASP A 456 -15.31 1.15 7.67
C ASP A 456 -13.94 1.84 7.80
N LEU A 457 -13.05 1.58 6.83
CA LEU A 457 -11.73 2.21 6.73
C LEU A 457 -11.80 3.71 6.42
N LEU A 458 -12.68 4.12 5.51
CA LEU A 458 -12.88 5.53 5.15
C LEU A 458 -13.28 6.35 6.37
N TRP A 459 -14.30 5.88 7.11
CA TRP A 459 -14.82 6.62 8.26
C TRP A 459 -13.80 6.72 9.39
N THR A 460 -13.06 5.64 9.62
CA THR A 460 -11.95 5.61 10.58
C THR A 460 -10.83 6.58 10.18
N SER A 461 -10.46 6.61 8.90
CA SER A 461 -9.37 7.46 8.37
C SER A 461 -9.73 8.96 8.38
N GLU A 462 -10.96 9.30 8.01
CA GLU A 462 -11.44 10.68 7.88
C GLU A 462 -12.04 11.24 9.18
N LEU A 463 -12.20 10.41 10.22
CA LEU A 463 -12.96 10.74 11.43
C LEU A 463 -14.38 11.21 11.10
N SER A 464 -14.97 10.63 10.06
CA SER A 464 -16.34 10.94 9.66
C SER A 464 -17.33 10.11 10.46
N ASN A 465 -18.44 10.74 10.85
CA ASN A 465 -19.49 10.10 11.63
C ASN A 465 -20.68 9.83 10.69
N PRO A 466 -20.77 8.63 10.10
CA PRO A 466 -21.89 8.30 9.23
C PRO A 466 -23.21 8.30 9.99
N PRO A 467 -24.34 8.56 9.31
CA PRO A 467 -25.65 8.22 9.84
C PRO A 467 -25.72 6.74 10.22
N ILE A 468 -26.47 6.39 11.28
CA ILE A 468 -26.64 5.01 11.74
C ILE A 468 -27.18 4.09 10.61
N SER A 469 -28.00 4.61 9.70
CA SER A 469 -28.47 3.86 8.54
C SER A 469 -27.34 3.42 7.60
N GLN A 470 -26.31 4.26 7.41
CA GLN A 470 -25.13 3.91 6.63
C GLN A 470 -24.24 2.90 7.38
N TYR A 471 -24.13 3.01 8.70
CA TYR A 471 -23.47 1.97 9.51
C TYR A 471 -24.08 0.59 9.23
N PHE A 472 -25.41 0.46 9.24
CA PHE A 472 -26.06 -0.82 8.92
C PHE A 472 -25.77 -1.30 7.49
N GLN A 473 -25.73 -0.40 6.50
CA GLN A 473 -25.35 -0.77 5.12
C GLN A 473 -23.91 -1.30 5.04
N MET A 474 -22.99 -0.68 5.76
CA MET A 474 -21.61 -1.16 5.86
C MET A 474 -21.56 -2.56 6.49
N VAL A 475 -22.28 -2.77 7.60
CA VAL A 475 -22.34 -4.07 8.28
C VAL A 475 -22.92 -5.16 7.38
N ASP A 476 -23.97 -4.85 6.62
CA ASP A 476 -24.59 -5.76 5.66
C ASP A 476 -23.67 -6.12 4.48
N GLY A 477 -22.75 -5.21 4.14
CA GLY A 477 -21.70 -5.41 3.14
C GLY A 477 -20.50 -6.21 3.66
N LYS A 478 -20.06 -5.97 4.91
CA LYS A 478 -18.89 -6.60 5.56
C LYS A 478 -19.26 -7.94 6.21
N THR A 479 -19.84 -7.93 7.41
CA THR A 479 -20.11 -9.18 8.15
C THR A 479 -21.32 -9.92 7.61
N GLY A 480 -22.37 -9.21 7.20
CA GLY A 480 -23.55 -9.80 6.55
C GLY A 480 -23.23 -10.40 5.18
N GLY A 481 -22.29 -9.82 4.44
CA GLY A 481 -21.88 -10.30 3.11
C GLY A 481 -21.32 -11.72 3.14
N LEU A 482 -20.58 -12.10 4.19
CA LEU A 482 -20.01 -13.44 4.30
C LEU A 482 -21.09 -14.50 4.60
N PHE A 483 -22.07 -14.17 5.45
CA PHE A 483 -23.22 -15.05 5.70
C PHE A 483 -24.10 -15.18 4.44
N ARG A 484 -24.32 -14.08 3.72
CA ARG A 484 -25.08 -14.07 2.47
C ARG A 484 -24.39 -14.87 1.37
N LEU A 485 -23.07 -14.75 1.23
CA LEU A 485 -22.26 -15.60 0.35
C LEU A 485 -22.48 -17.07 0.67
N LEU A 486 -22.35 -17.45 1.94
CA LEU A 486 -22.56 -18.83 2.36
C LEU A 486 -23.97 -19.31 2.00
N ALA A 487 -25.01 -18.57 2.39
CA ALA A 487 -26.38 -18.98 2.15
C ALA A 487 -26.71 -19.11 0.66
N ARG A 488 -26.28 -18.13 -0.16
CA ARG A 488 -26.49 -18.17 -1.62
C ARG A 488 -25.78 -19.34 -2.28
N LEU A 489 -24.53 -19.65 -1.88
CA LEU A 489 -23.82 -20.85 -2.37
C LEU A 489 -24.53 -22.12 -1.94
N MET A 490 -25.02 -22.20 -0.71
CA MET A 490 -25.70 -23.39 -0.22
C MET A 490 -27.05 -23.60 -0.88
N VAL A 491 -27.83 -22.53 -1.10
CA VAL A 491 -29.09 -22.60 -1.84
C VAL A 491 -28.86 -23.03 -3.28
N ALA A 492 -27.82 -22.50 -3.95
CA ALA A 492 -27.47 -22.91 -5.31
C ALA A 492 -27.05 -24.38 -5.44
N GLU A 493 -26.47 -24.97 -4.39
CA GLU A 493 -26.06 -26.38 -4.33
C GLU A 493 -27.12 -27.31 -3.70
N SER A 494 -28.26 -26.75 -3.29
CA SER A 494 -29.35 -27.51 -2.69
C SER A 494 -30.04 -28.39 -3.75
N PRO A 495 -30.36 -29.67 -3.46
CA PRO A 495 -31.20 -30.49 -4.33
C PRO A 495 -32.66 -30.01 -4.38
N TYR A 496 -33.08 -29.16 -3.44
CA TYR A 496 -34.43 -28.60 -3.44
C TYR A 496 -34.48 -27.42 -4.42
N ALA A 497 -35.06 -27.66 -5.59
CA ALA A 497 -35.42 -26.61 -6.53
C ALA A 497 -36.60 -25.80 -5.96
N GLY A 498 -36.34 -24.56 -5.53
CA GLY A 498 -37.35 -23.67 -4.96
C GLY A 498 -36.81 -22.26 -4.71
N ASP A 499 -37.72 -21.32 -4.48
CA ASP A 499 -37.42 -19.92 -4.13
C ASP A 499 -37.08 -19.83 -2.63
N ILE A 500 -35.99 -20.52 -2.24
CA ILE A 500 -35.51 -20.50 -0.85
C ILE A 500 -34.78 -19.18 -0.64
N ASP A 501 -35.40 -18.27 0.11
CA ASP A 501 -34.79 -17.01 0.50
C ASP A 501 -34.28 -17.07 1.95
N LEU A 502 -32.96 -16.99 2.12
CA LEU A 502 -32.30 -16.89 3.42
C LEU A 502 -31.67 -15.50 3.64
N ASN A 503 -31.94 -14.53 2.77
CA ASN A 503 -31.29 -13.22 2.83
C ASN A 503 -31.68 -12.45 4.09
N HIS A 504 -32.94 -12.52 4.51
CA HIS A 504 -33.39 -11.84 5.73
C HIS A 504 -32.70 -12.40 6.97
N LEU A 505 -32.66 -13.74 7.10
CA LEU A 505 -31.91 -14.43 8.15
C LEU A 505 -30.42 -14.00 8.17
N CYS A 506 -29.76 -13.97 7.00
CA CYS A 506 -28.35 -13.59 6.90
C CYS A 506 -28.10 -12.13 7.30
N LEU A 507 -29.00 -11.23 6.92
CA LEU A 507 -28.95 -9.82 7.28
C LEU A 507 -29.07 -9.64 8.80
N LEU A 508 -30.05 -10.29 9.42
CA LEU A 508 -30.25 -10.22 10.86
C LEU A 508 -29.06 -10.80 11.62
N PHE A 509 -28.56 -11.97 11.21
CA PHE A 509 -27.37 -12.57 11.82
C PHE A 509 -26.15 -11.66 11.66
N GLY A 510 -25.89 -11.16 10.45
CA GLY A 510 -24.74 -10.29 10.18
C GLY A 510 -24.73 -9.05 11.08
N ARG A 511 -25.89 -8.39 11.20
CA ARG A 511 -26.06 -7.22 12.09
C ARG A 511 -25.88 -7.60 13.55
N TYR A 512 -26.54 -8.66 14.01
CA TYR A 512 -26.43 -9.11 15.39
C TYR A 512 -24.98 -9.45 15.77
N PHE A 513 -24.28 -10.22 14.92
CA PHE A 513 -22.89 -10.61 15.14
C PHE A 513 -21.95 -9.41 15.23
N GLN A 514 -22.06 -8.44 14.31
CA GLN A 514 -21.17 -7.29 14.30
C GLN A 514 -21.42 -6.39 15.51
N ILE A 515 -22.68 -6.03 15.78
CA ILE A 515 -23.02 -5.14 16.90
C ILE A 515 -22.66 -5.79 18.23
N ARG A 516 -22.85 -7.11 18.35
CA ARG A 516 -22.40 -7.87 19.51
C ARG A 516 -20.89 -7.84 19.65
N ASP A 517 -20.12 -8.03 18.56
CA ASP A 517 -18.65 -8.00 18.64
C ASP A 517 -18.15 -6.64 19.11
N ASP A 518 -18.68 -5.56 18.53
CA ASP A 518 -18.36 -4.18 18.90
C ASP A 518 -18.74 -3.88 20.37
N TYR A 519 -19.90 -4.35 20.83
CA TYR A 519 -20.33 -4.21 22.22
C TYR A 519 -19.42 -4.98 23.19
N GLN A 520 -19.08 -6.22 22.85
CA GLN A 520 -18.25 -7.08 23.69
C GLN A 520 -16.81 -6.57 23.77
N ASN A 521 -16.27 -5.98 22.71
CA ASN A 521 -14.95 -5.33 22.73
C ASN A 521 -14.83 -4.28 23.86
N LEU A 522 -15.91 -3.56 24.14
CA LEU A 522 -15.96 -2.48 25.13
C LEU A 522 -16.34 -2.92 26.55
N ASN A 523 -17.00 -4.07 26.70
CA ASN A 523 -17.66 -4.44 27.96
C ASN A 523 -17.28 -5.83 28.51
N ASP A 524 -16.60 -6.68 27.74
CA ASP A 524 -16.32 -8.07 28.12
C ASP A 524 -14.85 -8.28 28.57
N PRO A 525 -14.62 -8.83 29.79
CA PRO A 525 -13.27 -9.11 30.28
C PRO A 525 -12.50 -10.16 29.49
N ASP A 526 -13.16 -11.18 28.94
CA ASP A 526 -12.52 -12.21 28.11
C ASP A 526 -12.09 -11.61 26.77
N TYR A 527 -12.88 -10.70 26.20
CA TYR A 527 -12.48 -9.91 25.03
C TYR A 527 -11.26 -9.05 25.34
N THR A 528 -11.26 -8.38 26.50
CA THR A 528 -10.10 -7.61 26.97
C THR A 528 -8.83 -8.46 27.03
N ALA A 529 -8.94 -9.71 27.49
CA ALA A 529 -7.79 -10.63 27.53
C ALA A 529 -7.36 -11.15 26.15
N GLN A 530 -8.28 -11.25 25.18
CA GLN A 530 -8.02 -11.83 23.86
C GLN A 530 -7.56 -10.82 22.81
N LYS A 531 -8.04 -9.58 22.90
CA LYS A 531 -7.85 -8.49 21.93
C LYS A 531 -7.10 -7.30 22.53
N GLY A 532 -7.29 -7.05 23.82
CA GLY A 532 -6.79 -5.87 24.52
C GLY A 532 -7.93 -5.03 25.06
N PHE A 533 -7.64 -4.14 26.00
CA PHE A 533 -8.66 -3.32 26.66
C PHE A 533 -9.24 -2.28 25.69
N CYS A 534 -10.50 -2.46 25.28
CA CYS A 534 -11.22 -1.58 24.34
C CYS A 534 -10.41 -1.30 23.06
N GLU A 535 -9.92 -2.36 22.42
CA GLU A 535 -9.13 -2.28 21.19
C GLU A 535 -9.85 -1.48 20.08
N ASP A 536 -11.18 -1.60 19.94
CA ASP A 536 -11.95 -0.86 18.93
C ASP A 536 -11.76 0.67 19.06
N LEU A 537 -11.49 1.16 20.28
CA LEU A 537 -11.18 2.58 20.53
C LEU A 537 -9.77 2.94 20.06
N ASP A 538 -8.80 2.03 20.16
CA ASP A 538 -7.47 2.19 19.58
C ASP A 538 -7.49 2.11 18.06
N GLU A 539 -8.39 1.32 17.47
CA GLU A 539 -8.63 1.25 16.02
C GLU A 539 -9.35 2.50 15.51
N GLY A 540 -10.03 3.23 16.40
CA GLY A 540 -10.82 4.42 16.05
C GLY A 540 -12.07 4.06 15.26
N LYS A 541 -12.52 2.82 15.38
CA LYS A 541 -13.64 2.25 14.63
C LYS A 541 -14.93 3.00 14.93
N CYS A 542 -15.72 3.26 13.90
CA CYS A 542 -17.02 3.91 14.02
C CYS A 542 -18.12 2.92 14.46
N SER A 543 -17.94 2.28 15.62
CA SER A 543 -18.87 1.30 16.16
C SER A 543 -20.22 1.92 16.55
N LEU A 544 -21.29 1.12 16.52
CA LEU A 544 -22.63 1.58 16.91
C LEU A 544 -22.69 2.27 18.29
N PRO A 545 -22.06 1.75 19.38
CA PRO A 545 -22.08 2.45 20.68
C PRO A 545 -21.41 3.82 20.63
N LEU A 546 -20.38 4.00 19.79
CA LEU A 546 -19.71 5.29 19.61
C LEU A 546 -20.58 6.27 18.82
N LEU A 547 -21.24 5.81 17.75
CA LEU A 547 -22.16 6.62 16.95
C LEU A 547 -23.34 7.12 17.80
N ILE A 548 -23.95 6.24 18.61
CA ILE A 548 -25.04 6.62 19.51
C ILE A 548 -24.55 7.59 20.59
N ALA A 549 -23.36 7.37 21.17
CA ALA A 549 -22.78 8.29 22.14
C ALA A 549 -22.56 9.68 21.53
N LEU A 550 -22.04 9.73 20.30
CA LEU A 550 -21.88 10.97 19.55
C LEU A 550 -23.23 11.62 19.26
N GLU A 551 -24.27 10.89 18.87
CA GLU A 551 -25.58 11.48 18.59
C GLU A 551 -26.18 12.13 19.85
N ASN A 552 -26.17 11.38 20.97
CA ASN A 552 -26.80 11.75 22.24
C ASN A 552 -25.99 12.75 23.10
N ALA A 553 -24.68 12.87 22.87
CA ALA A 553 -23.84 13.73 23.70
C ALA A 553 -24.20 15.23 23.56
N PRO A 554 -24.36 15.96 24.69
CA PRO A 554 -24.55 17.41 24.68
C PRO A 554 -23.27 18.11 24.19
N GLY A 555 -23.36 19.38 23.76
CA GLY A 555 -22.29 20.08 23.05
C GLY A 555 -20.89 19.97 23.66
N GLY A 556 -20.75 20.18 24.97
CA GLY A 556 -19.45 20.06 25.67
C GLY A 556 -18.91 18.62 25.71
N THR A 557 -19.76 17.64 26.01
CA THR A 557 -19.40 16.21 26.02
C THR A 557 -19.08 15.70 24.61
N LYS A 558 -19.87 16.12 23.61
CA LYS A 558 -19.65 15.83 22.19
C LYS A 558 -18.31 16.39 21.70
N MET A 559 -17.97 17.63 22.07
CA MET A 559 -16.66 18.22 21.79
C MET A 559 -15.55 17.38 22.42
N ARG A 560 -15.68 17.01 23.70
CA ARG A 560 -14.68 16.19 24.41
C ARG A 560 -14.46 14.83 23.72
N LEU A 561 -15.54 14.13 23.37
CA LEU A 561 -15.47 12.84 22.67
C LEU A 561 -14.76 12.99 21.32
N LYS A 562 -15.15 13.99 20.51
CA LYS A 562 -14.48 14.28 19.23
C LYS A 562 -13.00 14.62 19.42
N SER A 563 -12.64 15.40 20.44
CA SER A 563 -11.24 15.70 20.73
C SER A 563 -10.44 14.44 21.06
N LEU A 564 -11.00 13.50 21.81
CA LEU A 564 -10.34 12.21 22.10
C LEU A 564 -10.13 11.39 20.83
N LEU A 565 -11.11 11.33 19.92
CA LEU A 565 -10.97 10.64 18.63
C LEU A 565 -9.89 11.28 17.73
N VAL A 566 -9.78 12.61 17.73
CA VAL A 566 -8.70 13.32 17.03
C VAL A 566 -7.34 13.00 17.66
N GLN A 567 -7.24 13.02 19.00
CA GLN A 567 -5.99 12.66 19.70
C GLN A 567 -5.58 11.21 19.41
N ARG A 568 -6.53 10.28 19.39
CA ARG A 568 -6.30 8.89 18.95
C ARG A 568 -5.64 8.83 17.58
N ARG A 569 -6.18 9.57 16.60
CA ARG A 569 -5.65 9.58 15.22
C ARG A 569 -4.22 10.11 15.15
N VAL A 570 -3.91 11.17 15.90
CA VAL A 570 -2.57 11.77 15.94
C VAL A 570 -1.56 10.84 16.61
N ASN A 571 -1.96 10.17 17.70
CA ASN A 571 -1.07 9.33 18.49
C ASN A 571 -1.03 7.87 18.03
N GLY A 572 -1.94 7.46 17.14
CA GLY A 572 -2.11 6.08 16.67
C GLY A 572 -2.89 5.17 17.63
N SER A 573 -3.04 5.53 18.90
CA SER A 573 -3.78 4.78 19.92
C SER A 573 -4.25 5.69 21.06
N LEU A 574 -5.06 5.16 21.98
CA LEU A 574 -5.50 5.85 23.20
C LEU A 574 -4.84 5.27 24.44
N THR A 575 -4.55 6.12 25.42
CA THR A 575 -4.14 5.63 26.75
C THR A 575 -5.32 4.98 27.49
N PHE A 576 -5.02 4.19 28.51
CA PHE A 576 -6.04 3.58 29.37
C PHE A 576 -7.00 4.62 29.95
N GLU A 577 -6.48 5.74 30.44
CA GLU A 577 -7.26 6.83 31.02
C GLU A 577 -8.16 7.48 29.98
N GLN A 578 -7.67 7.69 28.76
CA GLN A 578 -8.47 8.25 27.67
C GLN A 578 -9.62 7.31 27.27
N LYS A 579 -9.37 6.00 27.20
CA LYS A 579 -10.42 4.99 26.97
C LYS A 579 -11.47 5.00 28.07
N GLN A 580 -11.06 5.10 29.33
CA GLN A 580 -12.00 5.20 30.46
C GLN A 580 -12.89 6.44 30.35
N VAL A 581 -12.34 7.59 29.94
CA VAL A 581 -13.16 8.79 29.71
C VAL A 581 -14.19 8.56 28.60
N ILE A 582 -13.85 7.85 27.51
CA ILE A 582 -14.81 7.51 26.46
C ILE A 582 -15.90 6.59 27.01
N LEU A 583 -15.53 5.56 27.80
CA LEU A 583 -16.50 4.67 28.43
C LEU A 583 -17.43 5.40 29.40
N ASP A 584 -16.92 6.38 30.16
CA ASP A 584 -17.75 7.22 31.03
C ASP A 584 -18.73 8.06 30.22
N ILE A 585 -18.31 8.63 29.09
CA ILE A 585 -19.22 9.33 28.16
C ILE A 585 -20.29 8.38 27.61
N MET A 586 -19.92 7.15 27.25
CA MET A 586 -20.87 6.13 26.78
C MET A 586 -21.89 5.74 27.86
N ARG A 587 -21.48 5.72 29.14
CA ARG A 587 -22.38 5.53 30.29
C ARG A 587 -23.32 6.73 30.46
N GLU A 588 -22.78 7.95 30.45
CA GLU A 588 -23.55 9.20 30.58
C GLU A 588 -24.60 9.38 29.47
N THR A 589 -24.27 8.95 28.25
CA THR A 589 -25.15 9.04 27.07
C THR A 589 -26.08 7.84 26.91
N GLU A 590 -26.01 6.87 27.84
CA GLU A 590 -26.71 5.58 27.80
C GLU A 590 -26.51 4.81 26.48
N SER A 591 -25.39 5.02 25.76
CA SER A 591 -25.22 4.45 24.43
C SER A 591 -25.12 2.92 24.46
N LEU A 592 -24.39 2.37 25.43
CA LEU A 592 -24.28 0.92 25.63
C LEU A 592 -25.63 0.27 25.93
N LYS A 593 -26.49 0.94 26.70
CA LYS A 593 -27.84 0.47 27.04
C LYS A 593 -28.75 0.45 25.79
N GLN A 594 -28.66 1.46 24.94
CA GLN A 594 -29.38 1.48 23.66
C GLN A 594 -28.89 0.38 22.71
N VAL A 595 -27.58 0.11 22.67
CA VAL A 595 -27.02 -1.02 21.90
C VAL A 595 -27.58 -2.35 22.38
N VAL A 596 -27.69 -2.58 23.70
CA VAL A 596 -28.34 -3.79 24.24
C VAL A 596 -29.80 -3.90 23.81
N GLN A 597 -30.55 -2.80 23.77
CA GLN A 597 -31.94 -2.80 23.27
C GLN A 597 -32.03 -3.16 21.78
N VAL A 598 -31.11 -2.65 20.96
CA VAL A 598 -31.01 -3.00 19.54
C VAL A 598 -30.70 -4.48 19.38
N LEU A 599 -29.75 -5.01 20.17
CA LEU A 599 -29.40 -6.43 20.16
C LEU A 599 -30.59 -7.30 20.58
N GLN A 600 -31.35 -6.92 21.61
CA GLN A 600 -32.56 -7.64 22.00
C GLN A 600 -33.59 -7.65 20.86
N SER A 601 -33.82 -6.50 20.22
CA SER A 601 -34.77 -6.38 19.11
C SER A 601 -34.37 -7.26 17.91
N LEU A 602 -33.07 -7.30 17.59
CA LEU A 602 -32.53 -8.17 16.55
C LEU A 602 -32.63 -9.66 16.93
N TYR A 603 -32.43 -9.99 18.20
CA TYR A 603 -32.61 -11.36 18.70
C TYR A 603 -34.06 -11.83 18.57
N ASP A 604 -35.02 -11.01 18.99
CA ASP A 604 -36.45 -11.32 18.91
C ASP A 604 -36.91 -11.45 17.43
N GLU A 605 -36.31 -10.70 16.51
CA GLU A 605 -36.56 -10.86 15.07
C GLU A 605 -35.90 -12.13 14.51
N LEU A 606 -34.69 -12.49 14.95
CA LEU A 606 -34.04 -13.74 14.59
C LEU A 606 -34.86 -14.96 15.03
N GLU A 607 -35.41 -14.95 16.24
CA GLU A 607 -36.30 -16.03 16.72
C GLU A 607 -37.56 -16.16 15.85
N ARG A 608 -38.18 -15.03 15.47
CA ARG A 608 -39.34 -15.02 14.58
C ARG A 608 -39.01 -15.53 13.18
N GLU A 609 -37.87 -15.12 12.62
CA GLU A 609 -37.42 -15.58 11.31
C GLU A 609 -37.07 -17.08 11.33
N LEU A 610 -36.44 -17.58 12.39
CA LEU A 610 -36.17 -19.01 12.54
C LEU A 610 -37.47 -19.82 12.65
N ALA A 611 -38.47 -19.34 13.38
CA ALA A 611 -39.78 -19.99 13.43
C ALA A 611 -40.47 -20.02 12.06
N HIS A 612 -40.44 -18.90 11.33
CA HIS A 612 -40.98 -18.83 9.97
C HIS A 612 -40.28 -19.79 9.01
N LEU A 613 -38.94 -19.89 9.07
CA LEU A 613 -38.18 -20.85 8.27
C LEU A 613 -38.44 -22.30 8.69
N ALA A 614 -38.60 -22.58 9.98
CA ALA A 614 -38.96 -23.91 10.46
C ALA A 614 -40.33 -24.37 9.91
N ASP A 615 -41.31 -23.47 9.88
CA ASP A 615 -42.61 -23.71 9.26
C ASP A 615 -42.48 -23.97 7.76
N TYR A 616 -41.68 -23.16 7.06
CA TYR A 616 -41.42 -23.32 5.62
C TYR A 616 -40.76 -24.67 5.29
N PHE A 617 -39.75 -25.09 6.05
CA PHE A 617 -39.06 -26.37 5.87
C PHE A 617 -39.80 -27.55 6.51
N GLY A 618 -40.90 -27.30 7.24
CA GLY A 618 -41.67 -28.31 7.97
C GLY A 618 -40.87 -29.02 9.07
N SER A 619 -39.80 -28.39 9.58
CA SER A 619 -38.96 -28.96 10.63
C SER A 619 -38.19 -27.87 11.38
N GLU A 620 -38.20 -27.97 12.72
CA GLU A 620 -37.39 -27.13 13.61
C GLU A 620 -35.89 -27.36 13.37
N ASN A 621 -35.08 -26.32 13.63
CA ASN A 621 -33.64 -26.37 13.49
C ASN A 621 -32.96 -26.03 14.81
N PHE A 622 -32.99 -27.02 15.70
CA PHE A 622 -32.39 -26.95 17.02
C PHE A 622 -30.91 -26.52 17.00
N GLN A 623 -30.17 -26.81 15.92
CA GLN A 623 -28.77 -26.40 15.82
C GLN A 623 -28.63 -24.88 15.62
N LEU A 624 -29.46 -24.26 14.77
CA LEU A 624 -29.48 -22.80 14.62
C LEU A 624 -29.99 -22.10 15.88
N GLU A 625 -31.03 -22.64 16.52
CA GLU A 625 -31.56 -22.14 17.79
C GLU A 625 -30.49 -22.19 18.90
N LEU A 626 -29.75 -23.29 19.01
CA LEU A 626 -28.66 -23.42 19.97
C LEU A 626 -27.52 -22.42 19.68
N ILE A 627 -27.16 -22.22 18.41
CA ILE A 627 -26.16 -21.22 18.02
C ILE A 627 -26.65 -19.82 18.43
N LEU A 628 -27.92 -19.50 18.19
CA LEU A 628 -28.50 -18.22 18.55
C LEU A 628 -28.47 -18.01 20.08
N GLU A 629 -28.90 -18.99 20.87
CA GLU A 629 -28.88 -18.90 22.34
C GLU A 629 -27.45 -18.79 22.90
N MET A 630 -26.47 -19.45 22.27
CA MET A 630 -25.06 -19.29 22.64
C MET A 630 -24.50 -17.88 22.37
N LEU A 631 -25.12 -17.13 21.45
CA LEU A 631 -24.72 -15.77 21.11
C LEU A 631 -25.47 -14.72 21.92
N LYS A 632 -26.53 -15.11 22.63
CA LYS A 632 -27.34 -14.23 23.45
C LYS A 632 -26.48 -13.48 24.47
N ILE A 633 -26.70 -12.17 24.55
CA ILE A 633 -26.06 -11.34 25.57
C ILE A 633 -26.93 -11.42 26.82
N VAL A 634 -26.32 -11.83 27.93
CA VAL A 634 -26.95 -11.73 29.24
C VAL A 634 -26.69 -10.31 29.74
N ALA A 635 -27.74 -9.49 29.75
CA ALA A 635 -27.69 -8.09 30.19
C ALA A 635 -27.52 -7.96 31.71
#